data_AF-A0A7Y4ZKW6-F1
#
_entry.id   AF-A0A7Y4ZKW6-F1
#
_cell.length_a   1.000
_cell.length_b   1.000
_cell.length_c   1.000
_cell.angle_alpha   90.00
_cell.angle_beta   90.00
_cell.angle_gamma   90.00
#
_symmetry.space_group_name_H-M   'P 1'
#
loop_
_entity.id
_entity.type
_entity.pdbx_description
1 polymer ?
#
loop_
_entity_poly.entity_id
_entity_poly.type
_entity_poly.pdbx_seq_one_letter_code
_entity_poly.pdbx_strand_id
1 'polypeptide(L)'
;MNLCRIGKVIVPVLFAAGCSSSTPVVTGGDGGTAESGQIQVTVSGEGLGLEGFDFPPAPNQESYFSDGWEVKFEHFYVSIGAVTVSQEPDKNAADQSVTGPAVARVDGPFLVDLHKTGPLPGKGEGDKAWPLTVIKSQNLAGDKAFDTAQKYAFGFDSVPASATATKVGLEASDDANVSEMVTKGYNVLYVGKATFRGATCTPAADPGLPAEVYFRFGFKTPTSYINCLNPDLGQGGGEPPRGIAFQQSQATIAQITFHADHPFWNAIEEDAPLRFDQVAYVAKAKSKGTAAATPVTLEDFVGVPFNPVKVGASALADRTCAPAAAPTGGEMSLDPKGRTVADLAAFMSTLQAAQGHMNADGLCAVKAK
;
A
#
# COMPACT_ATOMS: atom_id res chain seq x y z
N MET A 1 -52.46 56.83 -32.51
CA MET A 1 -53.48 56.53 -31.49
C MET A 1 -52.99 55.37 -30.65
N ASN A 2 -52.95 55.57 -29.32
CA ASN A 2 -52.80 54.62 -28.20
C ASN A 2 -51.54 53.71 -28.16
N LEU A 3 -50.50 54.08 -27.37
CA LEU A 3 -50.23 53.70 -25.96
C LEU A 3 -50.08 52.17 -25.72
N CYS A 4 -48.88 51.68 -25.34
CA CYS A 4 -48.45 51.54 -23.92
C CYS A 4 -47.14 50.71 -23.74
N ARG A 5 -46.23 51.26 -22.93
CA ARG A 5 -45.26 50.65 -21.97
C ARG A 5 -44.14 49.67 -22.38
N ILE A 6 -42.91 50.21 -22.28
CA ILE A 6 -41.80 49.88 -21.35
C ILE A 6 -41.61 48.40 -20.94
N GLY A 7 -40.45 47.85 -21.32
CA GLY A 7 -39.81 46.71 -20.67
C GLY A 7 -38.32 46.68 -21.03
N LYS A 8 -37.48 47.31 -20.19
CA LYS A 8 -36.02 47.35 -20.30
C LYS A 8 -35.49 46.00 -19.80
N VAL A 9 -34.99 45.14 -20.68
CA VAL A 9 -34.22 43.95 -20.29
C VAL A 9 -32.75 44.25 -20.54
N ILE A 10 -32.01 44.41 -19.44
CA ILE A 10 -30.56 44.44 -19.40
C ILE A 10 -30.12 42.98 -19.48
N VAL A 11 -29.44 42.60 -20.57
CA VAL A 11 -28.71 41.33 -20.66
C VAL A 11 -27.33 41.58 -20.04
N PRO A 12 -26.94 40.91 -18.94
CA PRO A 12 -25.55 40.94 -18.51
C PRO A 12 -24.77 40.01 -19.44
N VAL A 13 -23.85 40.59 -20.20
CA VAL A 13 -22.75 39.84 -20.83
C VAL A 13 -21.87 39.33 -19.70
N LEU A 14 -22.03 38.07 -19.33
CA LEU A 14 -21.15 37.39 -18.40
C LEU A 14 -19.84 37.09 -19.16
N PHE A 15 -18.81 37.91 -18.95
CA PHE A 15 -17.45 37.55 -19.30
C PHE A 15 -17.05 36.36 -18.42
N ALA A 16 -17.03 35.16 -19.00
CA ALA A 16 -16.36 34.02 -18.40
C ALA A 16 -14.85 34.30 -18.45
N ALA A 17 -14.31 34.85 -17.36
CA ALA A 17 -12.89 34.83 -17.10
C ALA A 17 -12.48 33.37 -16.87
N GLY A 18 -12.01 32.73 -17.94
CA GLY A 18 -11.31 31.45 -17.86
C GLY A 18 -9.99 31.65 -17.12
N CYS A 19 -10.01 31.51 -15.79
CA CYS A 19 -8.81 31.22 -15.03
C CYS A 19 -8.42 29.77 -15.35
N SER A 20 -7.65 29.56 -16.41
CA SER A 20 -6.87 28.34 -16.55
C SER A 20 -5.74 28.42 -15.52
N SER A 21 -6.00 27.98 -14.30
CA SER A 21 -4.95 27.70 -13.33
C SER A 21 -4.21 26.46 -13.82
N SER A 22 -3.20 26.67 -14.67
CA SER A 22 -2.16 25.69 -14.93
C SER A 22 -1.42 25.45 -13.61
N THR A 23 -1.88 24.48 -12.83
CA THR A 23 -1.06 23.88 -11.79
C THR A 23 0.21 23.35 -12.47
N PRO A 24 1.41 23.74 -12.01
CA PRO A 24 2.62 23.11 -12.52
C PRO A 24 2.54 21.63 -12.16
N VAL A 25 2.56 20.78 -13.18
CA VAL A 25 2.90 19.37 -13.00
C VAL A 25 4.34 19.37 -12.53
N VAL A 26 4.54 19.21 -11.22
CA VAL A 26 5.84 18.89 -10.66
C VAL A 26 6.15 17.46 -11.11
N THR A 27 6.83 17.35 -12.25
CA THR A 27 7.38 16.08 -12.75
C THR A 27 8.53 15.68 -11.83
N GLY A 28 8.20 14.96 -10.76
CA GLY A 28 9.14 14.53 -9.72
C GLY A 28 9.25 15.55 -8.59
N GLY A 29 9.14 15.09 -7.34
CA GLY A 29 9.55 15.89 -6.19
C GLY A 29 10.99 16.37 -6.37
N ASP A 30 11.49 17.22 -5.48
CA ASP A 30 12.89 17.70 -5.47
C ASP A 30 13.91 16.56 -5.20
N GLY A 31 13.67 15.35 -5.71
CA GLY A 31 14.49 14.14 -5.74
C GLY A 31 15.76 14.33 -6.56
N GLY A 32 16.49 15.40 -6.24
CA GLY A 32 17.92 15.43 -6.50
C GLY A 32 18.57 14.19 -5.90
N THR A 33 19.66 13.77 -6.50
CA THR A 33 20.48 12.70 -5.96
C THR A 33 21.06 13.17 -4.63
N ALA A 34 20.87 12.39 -3.57
CA ALA A 34 21.48 12.71 -2.29
C ALA A 34 23.01 12.57 -2.40
N GLU A 35 23.73 13.36 -1.60
CA GLU A 35 25.18 13.27 -1.48
C GLU A 35 25.58 12.36 -0.30
N SER A 36 26.88 12.11 -0.13
CA SER A 36 27.39 11.46 1.09
C SER A 36 26.96 12.24 2.35
N GLY A 37 26.57 11.52 3.40
CA GLY A 37 26.05 12.12 4.64
C GLY A 37 24.59 12.61 4.55
N GLN A 38 23.89 12.35 3.45
CA GLN A 38 22.46 12.63 3.27
C GLN A 38 21.66 11.34 3.08
N ILE A 39 20.34 11.43 3.25
CA ILE A 39 19.42 10.29 3.09
C ILE A 39 18.56 10.53 1.85
N GLN A 40 18.65 9.63 0.87
CA GLN A 40 17.71 9.56 -0.24
C GLN A 40 16.54 8.67 0.16
N VAL A 41 15.33 9.23 0.20
CA VAL A 41 14.12 8.47 0.46
C VAL A 41 13.50 8.08 -0.88
N THR A 42 13.28 6.79 -1.07
CA THR A 42 12.59 6.25 -2.25
C THR A 42 11.35 5.47 -1.81
N VAL A 43 10.49 5.10 -2.74
CA VAL A 43 9.31 4.27 -2.47
C VAL A 43 9.12 3.20 -3.55
N SER A 44 8.72 1.99 -3.15
CA SER A 44 8.29 0.93 -4.06
C SER A 44 7.14 0.09 -3.50
N GLY A 45 6.41 -0.59 -4.39
CA GLY A 45 5.51 -1.71 -4.09
C GLY A 45 6.13 -3.09 -4.35
N GLU A 46 7.44 -3.13 -4.57
CA GLU A 46 8.21 -4.31 -5.00
C GLU A 46 7.82 -4.87 -6.37
N GLY A 47 8.47 -5.97 -6.77
CA GLY A 47 8.08 -6.73 -7.95
C GLY A 47 6.60 -7.10 -7.95
N LEU A 48 6.03 -7.45 -6.79
CA LEU A 48 4.62 -7.83 -6.66
C LEU A 48 3.66 -6.66 -6.90
N GLY A 49 4.01 -5.42 -6.55
CA GLY A 49 3.22 -4.23 -6.88
C GLY A 49 3.21 -3.93 -8.38
N LEU A 50 4.31 -4.22 -9.07
CA LEU A 50 4.47 -4.02 -10.51
C LEU A 50 3.80 -5.14 -11.33
N GLU A 51 4.01 -6.39 -10.93
CA GLU A 51 3.71 -7.58 -11.73
C GLU A 51 2.46 -8.32 -11.25
N GLY A 52 2.08 -8.14 -9.99
CA GLY A 52 1.03 -8.93 -9.34
C GLY A 52 1.52 -10.32 -8.92
N PHE A 53 0.61 -11.28 -8.90
CA PHE A 53 0.82 -12.65 -8.44
C PHE A 53 0.39 -13.61 -9.54
N ASP A 54 1.35 -14.22 -10.24
CA ASP A 54 1.10 -15.28 -11.21
C ASP A 54 0.60 -16.55 -10.52
N PHE A 55 -0.26 -17.28 -11.23
CA PHE A 55 -0.62 -18.65 -10.87
C PHE A 55 -0.71 -19.55 -12.11
N PRO A 56 0.05 -20.65 -12.20
CA PRO A 56 1.10 -21.08 -11.26
C PRO A 56 2.19 -20.01 -11.08
N PRO A 57 2.87 -19.98 -9.92
CA PRO A 57 3.88 -18.95 -9.64
C PRO A 57 5.01 -18.99 -10.68
N ALA A 58 5.49 -17.81 -11.08
CA ALA A 58 6.70 -17.69 -11.89
C ALA A 58 7.93 -18.23 -11.10
N PRO A 59 9.02 -18.66 -11.77
CA PRO A 59 10.16 -19.31 -11.11
C PRO A 59 10.79 -18.56 -9.92
N ASN A 60 10.72 -17.22 -9.89
CA ASN A 60 11.26 -16.38 -8.83
C ASN A 60 10.18 -15.65 -8.02
N GLN A 61 8.91 -16.02 -8.18
CA GLN A 61 7.83 -15.40 -7.41
C GLN A 61 7.72 -16.10 -6.06
N GLU A 62 8.12 -15.41 -4.99
CA GLU A 62 8.17 -15.97 -3.64
C GLU A 62 6.76 -16.18 -3.05
N SER A 63 5.83 -15.28 -3.37
CA SER A 63 4.46 -15.28 -2.84
C SER A 63 3.42 -15.59 -3.92
N TYR A 64 2.44 -16.44 -3.63
CA TYR A 64 1.33 -16.75 -4.54
C TYR A 64 0.08 -17.16 -3.78
N PHE A 65 -1.08 -16.98 -4.40
CA PHE A 65 -2.37 -17.38 -3.84
C PHE A 65 -2.49 -18.90 -3.82
N SER A 66 -2.51 -19.48 -2.62
CA SER A 66 -2.47 -20.94 -2.46
C SER A 66 -3.75 -21.62 -2.95
N ASP A 67 -4.83 -20.87 -3.16
CA ASP A 67 -6.14 -21.32 -3.64
C ASP A 67 -6.34 -21.14 -5.15
N GLY A 68 -5.26 -20.89 -5.91
CA GLY A 68 -5.26 -21.04 -7.37
C GLY A 68 -5.54 -19.77 -8.17
N TRP A 69 -5.43 -18.61 -7.55
CA TRP A 69 -5.75 -17.33 -8.19
C TRP A 69 -4.50 -16.63 -8.71
N GLU A 70 -4.58 -16.18 -9.96
CA GLU A 70 -3.69 -15.15 -10.48
C GLU A 70 -4.31 -13.78 -10.16
N VAL A 71 -3.52 -12.85 -9.63
CA VAL A 71 -3.97 -11.48 -9.29
C VAL A 71 -3.09 -10.47 -10.01
N LYS A 72 -3.69 -9.60 -10.83
CA LYS A 72 -2.99 -8.53 -11.53
C LYS A 72 -3.54 -7.17 -11.12
N PHE A 73 -2.64 -6.27 -10.75
CA PHE A 73 -2.99 -4.89 -10.45
C PHE A 73 -3.05 -4.07 -11.73
N GLU A 74 -4.03 -3.17 -11.77
CA GLU A 74 -4.07 -2.06 -12.71
C GLU A 74 -3.49 -0.80 -12.05
N HIS A 75 -3.68 -0.66 -10.73
CA HIS A 75 -3.14 0.42 -9.93
C HIS A 75 -2.92 0.00 -8.47
N PHE A 76 -1.89 0.58 -7.85
CA PHE A 76 -1.61 0.43 -6.42
C PHE A 76 -1.16 1.77 -5.85
N TYR A 77 -2.12 2.61 -5.47
CA TYR A 77 -1.81 3.94 -4.96
C TYR A 77 -1.57 3.95 -3.45
N VAL A 78 -0.59 4.75 -3.02
CA VAL A 78 -0.28 4.98 -1.62
C VAL A 78 -0.04 6.47 -1.36
N SER A 79 -0.63 6.98 -0.27
CA SER A 79 -0.44 8.33 0.26
C SER A 79 0.47 8.29 1.48
N ILE A 80 1.70 8.75 1.32
CA ILE A 80 2.75 8.78 2.34
C ILE A 80 2.76 10.14 2.99
N GLY A 81 2.62 10.18 4.32
CA GLY A 81 2.68 11.40 5.10
C GLY A 81 4.11 11.84 5.35
N ALA A 82 4.44 12.05 6.62
CA ALA A 82 5.78 12.51 6.97
C ALA A 82 6.78 11.36 7.03
N VAL A 83 8.02 11.68 6.70
CA VAL A 83 9.19 10.84 6.93
C VAL A 83 9.98 11.44 8.09
N THR A 84 10.34 10.62 9.07
CA THR A 84 10.99 11.06 10.31
C THR A 84 12.27 10.27 10.54
N VAL A 85 13.32 10.98 10.94
CA VAL A 85 14.60 10.41 11.38
C VAL A 85 14.81 10.79 12.84
N SER A 86 15.05 9.80 13.69
CA SER A 86 15.23 9.98 15.13
C SER A 86 16.56 9.39 15.61
N GLN A 87 17.06 9.88 16.74
CA GLN A 87 18.24 9.29 17.39
C GLN A 87 17.92 7.95 18.06
N GLU A 88 18.96 7.22 18.46
CA GLU A 88 18.88 6.05 19.35
C GLU A 88 17.86 4.97 18.88
N PRO A 89 18.04 4.35 17.69
CA PRO A 89 17.15 3.28 17.21
C PRO A 89 17.09 2.06 18.15
N ASP A 90 18.15 1.84 18.93
CA ASP A 90 18.28 0.71 19.86
C ASP A 90 18.00 1.11 21.32
N LYS A 91 17.34 2.25 21.56
CA LYS A 91 17.09 2.78 22.91
C LYS A 91 16.38 1.79 23.83
N ASN A 92 15.45 1.01 23.29
CA ASN A 92 14.81 -0.09 24.00
C ASN A 92 14.81 -1.34 23.13
N ALA A 93 15.64 -2.32 23.48
CA ALA A 93 15.72 -3.58 22.75
C ALA A 93 14.37 -4.33 22.69
N ALA A 94 13.54 -4.22 23.74
CA ALA A 94 12.27 -4.93 23.85
C ALA A 94 11.07 -4.22 23.18
N ASP A 95 11.23 -2.95 22.81
CA ASP A 95 10.16 -2.16 22.18
C ASP A 95 10.71 -1.32 21.04
N GLN A 96 10.47 -1.78 19.82
CA GLN A 96 10.90 -1.12 18.59
C GLN A 96 10.32 0.29 18.45
N SER A 97 9.16 0.59 19.04
CA SER A 97 8.53 1.92 18.92
C SER A 97 9.25 3.03 19.71
N VAL A 98 10.18 2.69 20.59
CA VAL A 98 10.87 3.64 21.46
C VAL A 98 12.21 4.06 20.86
N THR A 99 12.30 5.33 20.47
CA THR A 99 13.52 5.96 19.94
C THR A 99 13.99 7.12 20.80
N GLY A 100 15.14 7.69 20.47
CA GLY A 100 15.55 9.03 20.85
C GLY A 100 14.70 10.12 20.19
N PRO A 101 15.01 11.40 20.42
CA PRO A 101 14.27 12.51 19.82
C PRO A 101 14.38 12.50 18.29
N ALA A 102 13.31 12.98 17.64
CA ALA A 102 13.33 13.25 16.20
C ALA A 102 14.33 14.38 15.91
N VAL A 103 15.21 14.14 14.93
CA VAL A 103 16.25 15.09 14.51
C VAL A 103 16.06 15.60 13.09
N ALA A 104 15.35 14.86 12.26
CA ALA A 104 14.91 15.34 10.96
C ALA A 104 13.49 14.91 10.62
N ARG A 105 12.80 15.74 9.84
CA ARG A 105 11.47 15.46 9.33
C ARG A 105 11.23 16.13 7.99
N VAL A 106 10.59 15.39 7.09
CA VAL A 106 10.03 15.92 5.84
C VAL A 106 8.53 15.64 5.85
N ASP A 107 7.71 16.67 5.74
CA ASP A 107 6.26 16.54 5.69
C ASP A 107 5.77 16.26 4.27
N GLY A 108 4.86 15.29 4.12
CA GLY A 108 4.07 15.07 2.92
C GLY A 108 2.72 15.81 2.96
N PRO A 109 1.66 15.29 2.31
CA PRO A 109 1.58 13.96 1.72
C PRO A 109 2.22 13.88 0.33
N PHE A 110 2.82 12.74 0.05
CA PHE A 110 3.25 12.31 -1.26
C PHE A 110 2.30 11.23 -1.77
N LEU A 111 1.84 11.33 -3.01
CA LEU A 111 0.92 10.37 -3.60
C LEU A 111 1.58 9.72 -4.82
N VAL A 112 1.64 8.40 -4.81
CA VAL A 112 2.34 7.59 -5.82
C VAL A 112 1.48 6.40 -6.23
N ASP A 113 1.60 5.97 -7.49
CA ASP A 113 1.09 4.69 -7.98
C ASP A 113 2.27 3.71 -8.07
N LEU A 114 2.29 2.72 -7.18
CA LEU A 114 3.34 1.73 -7.06
C LEU A 114 3.24 0.63 -8.12
N HIS A 115 2.17 0.59 -8.91
CA HIS A 115 2.10 -0.25 -10.11
C HIS A 115 2.92 0.34 -11.27
N LYS A 116 3.20 1.66 -11.24
CA LYS A 116 4.01 2.31 -12.27
C LYS A 116 5.50 2.14 -11.98
N THR A 117 6.23 1.73 -13.02
CA THR A 117 7.68 1.54 -12.95
C THR A 117 8.43 2.84 -12.64
N GLY A 118 9.10 2.88 -11.49
CA GLY A 118 9.96 4.00 -11.10
C GLY A 118 11.32 4.01 -11.83
N PRO A 119 12.01 5.17 -11.86
CA PRO A 119 13.28 5.31 -12.58
C PRO A 119 14.50 4.75 -11.83
N LEU A 120 14.37 4.46 -10.53
CA LEU A 120 15.48 3.99 -9.70
C LEU A 120 15.42 2.47 -9.52
N PRO A 121 16.56 1.79 -9.31
CA PRO A 121 16.53 0.42 -8.80
C PRO A 121 15.86 0.39 -7.42
N GLY A 122 15.01 -0.60 -7.20
CA GLY A 122 14.46 -0.91 -5.89
C GLY A 122 15.39 -1.77 -5.04
N LYS A 123 14.98 -2.08 -3.80
CA LYS A 123 15.73 -2.96 -2.89
C LYS A 123 15.30 -4.42 -2.96
N GLY A 124 14.09 -4.72 -3.45
CA GLY A 124 13.64 -6.08 -3.74
C GLY A 124 14.21 -6.65 -5.06
N GLU A 125 14.09 -7.95 -5.29
CA GLU A 125 14.53 -8.60 -6.53
C GLU A 125 13.71 -8.07 -7.73
N GLY A 126 14.40 -7.59 -8.77
CA GLY A 126 13.74 -7.03 -9.97
C GLY A 126 13.01 -5.69 -9.76
N ASP A 127 13.03 -5.15 -8.54
CA ASP A 127 12.23 -4.01 -8.10
C ASP A 127 12.65 -2.66 -8.75
N LYS A 128 11.69 -1.73 -8.81
CA LYS A 128 11.85 -0.35 -9.25
C LYS A 128 11.23 0.62 -8.25
N ALA A 129 11.91 1.73 -8.02
CA ALA A 129 11.52 2.70 -7.02
C ALA A 129 11.34 4.11 -7.58
N TRP A 130 10.45 4.88 -6.97
CA TRP A 130 10.31 6.31 -7.20
C TRP A 130 11.13 7.11 -6.17
N PRO A 131 11.83 8.19 -6.57
CA PRO A 131 12.38 9.13 -5.61
C PRO A 131 11.26 9.90 -4.92
N LEU A 132 11.32 10.00 -3.59
CA LEU A 132 10.34 10.71 -2.79
C LEU A 132 10.87 12.07 -2.33
N THR A 133 12.00 12.06 -1.62
CA THR A 133 12.62 13.27 -1.06
C THR A 133 14.08 13.01 -0.66
N VAL A 134 14.81 14.06 -0.29
CA VAL A 134 16.15 13.99 0.30
C VAL A 134 16.17 14.69 1.65
N ILE A 135 16.67 14.00 2.67
CA ILE A 135 16.90 14.56 4.01
C ILE A 135 18.38 14.97 4.10
N LYS A 136 18.62 16.27 4.02
CA LYS A 136 19.97 16.84 3.89
C LYS A 136 20.67 17.08 5.23
N SER A 137 19.90 17.28 6.29
CA SER A 137 20.38 17.69 7.61
C SER A 137 19.40 17.29 8.70
N GLN A 138 19.84 17.44 9.94
CA GLN A 138 19.00 17.36 11.13
C GLN A 138 18.19 18.66 11.30
N ASN A 139 17.20 18.89 10.44
CA ASN A 139 16.40 20.14 10.41
C ASN A 139 15.58 20.41 11.69
N LEU A 140 15.38 19.40 12.54
CA LEU A 140 14.77 19.56 13.87
C LEU A 140 15.80 19.76 14.98
N ALA A 141 17.09 19.65 14.68
CA ALA A 141 18.20 19.79 15.63
C ALA A 141 19.22 20.87 15.22
N GLY A 142 18.73 21.95 14.60
CA GLY A 142 19.53 23.11 14.21
C GLY A 142 20.35 22.90 12.93
N ASP A 143 19.81 22.15 11.97
CA ASP A 143 20.39 21.92 10.64
C ASP A 143 21.81 21.33 10.64
N LYS A 144 22.15 20.60 11.71
CA LYS A 144 23.43 19.90 11.81
C LYS A 144 23.52 18.81 10.74
N ALA A 145 24.73 18.55 10.27
CA ALA A 145 25.01 17.35 9.50
C ALA A 145 24.71 16.10 10.35
N PHE A 146 24.39 14.98 9.70
CA PHE A 146 24.29 13.70 10.38
C PHE A 146 25.67 13.21 10.83
N ASP A 147 25.74 12.61 12.01
CA ASP A 147 26.95 11.90 12.45
C ASP A 147 26.98 10.54 11.75
N THR A 148 27.86 10.38 10.77
CA THR A 148 27.93 9.16 9.97
C THR A 148 28.49 7.96 10.74
N ALA A 149 28.99 8.15 11.96
CA ALA A 149 29.42 7.05 12.83
C ALA A 149 28.25 6.47 13.66
N GLN A 150 27.06 7.07 13.61
CA GLN A 150 25.89 6.65 14.37
C GLN A 150 24.77 6.10 13.47
N LYS A 151 23.93 5.23 14.05
CA LYS A 151 22.67 4.84 13.44
C LYS A 151 21.55 5.79 13.85
N TYR A 152 20.59 5.97 12.96
CA TYR A 152 19.38 6.73 13.22
C TYR A 152 18.15 5.88 12.98
N ALA A 153 17.14 5.99 13.83
CA ALA A 153 15.85 5.39 13.58
C ALA A 153 15.21 6.06 12.35
N PHE A 154 14.62 5.25 11.48
CA PHE A 154 13.84 5.71 10.35
C PHE A 154 12.38 5.33 10.55
N GLY A 155 11.47 6.24 10.22
CA GLY A 155 10.05 5.98 10.24
C GLY A 155 9.30 6.87 9.26
N PHE A 156 8.07 6.48 8.95
CA PHE A 156 7.21 7.20 8.03
C PHE A 156 5.74 6.98 8.38
N ASP A 157 4.86 7.76 7.77
CA ASP A 157 3.42 7.64 7.94
C ASP A 157 2.74 7.28 6.61
N SER A 158 1.66 6.51 6.65
CA SER A 158 0.60 6.60 5.64
C SER A 158 -0.54 7.47 6.19
N VAL A 159 -1.05 8.37 5.36
CA VAL A 159 -2.07 9.37 5.75
C VAL A 159 -3.13 9.46 4.66
N PRO A 160 -4.36 9.92 4.97
CA PRO A 160 -5.38 10.09 3.94
C PRO A 160 -4.85 10.94 2.78
N ALA A 161 -5.19 10.57 1.55
CA ALA A 161 -4.80 11.34 0.37
C ALA A 161 -5.34 12.78 0.45
N SER A 162 -4.54 13.73 -0.01
CA SER A 162 -4.90 15.15 -0.06
C SER A 162 -4.85 15.68 -1.49
N ALA A 163 -5.74 16.62 -1.81
CA ALA A 163 -5.68 17.37 -3.06
C ALA A 163 -4.39 18.20 -3.20
N THR A 164 -3.71 18.48 -2.08
CA THR A 164 -2.43 19.20 -2.03
C THR A 164 -1.22 18.25 -2.00
N ALA A 165 -1.42 16.95 -2.18
CA ALA A 165 -0.31 15.99 -2.16
C ALA A 165 0.66 16.25 -3.32
N THR A 166 1.95 16.09 -3.05
CA THR A 166 2.97 16.03 -4.09
C THR A 166 2.76 14.74 -4.88
N LYS A 167 2.36 14.87 -6.15
CA LYS A 167 2.18 13.73 -7.05
C LYS A 167 3.54 13.22 -7.52
N VAL A 168 3.83 11.94 -7.31
CA VAL A 168 5.09 11.29 -7.69
C VAL A 168 4.81 10.28 -8.80
N GLY A 169 5.34 10.53 -10.01
CA GLY A 169 5.15 9.63 -11.15
C GLY A 169 3.71 9.52 -11.67
N LEU A 170 2.82 10.43 -11.27
CA LEU A 170 1.42 10.42 -11.70
C LEU A 170 1.19 11.26 -12.95
N GLU A 171 0.25 10.81 -13.77
CA GLU A 171 -0.17 11.38 -15.04
C GLU A 171 -1.68 11.70 -15.00
N ALA A 172 -2.20 12.35 -16.05
CA ALA A 172 -3.61 12.72 -16.13
C ALA A 172 -4.58 11.52 -16.07
N SER A 173 -4.13 10.34 -16.49
CA SER A 173 -4.90 9.09 -16.38
C SER A 173 -5.18 8.68 -14.92
N ASP A 174 -4.40 9.18 -13.96
CA ASP A 174 -4.58 8.87 -12.53
C ASP A 174 -5.61 9.76 -11.83
N ASP A 175 -6.01 10.87 -12.44
CA ASP A 175 -6.77 11.93 -11.76
C ASP A 175 -8.11 11.43 -11.18
N ALA A 176 -8.77 10.46 -11.83
CA ALA A 176 -10.01 9.87 -11.31
C ALA A 176 -9.77 9.05 -10.04
N ASN A 177 -8.71 8.23 -10.00
CA ASN A 177 -8.34 7.43 -8.83
C ASN A 177 -7.87 8.33 -7.69
N VAL A 178 -7.04 9.33 -7.98
CA VAL A 178 -6.59 10.34 -7.01
C VAL A 178 -7.77 11.10 -6.41
N SER A 179 -8.69 11.59 -7.25
CA SER A 179 -9.89 12.30 -6.80
C SER A 179 -10.75 11.42 -5.89
N GLU A 180 -10.87 10.13 -6.19
CA GLU A 180 -11.58 9.19 -5.34
C GLU A 180 -10.89 9.04 -3.99
N MET A 181 -9.56 8.81 -3.96
CA MET A 181 -8.82 8.67 -2.71
C MET A 181 -8.99 9.89 -1.81
N VAL A 182 -8.89 11.10 -2.37
CA VAL A 182 -9.09 12.35 -1.63
C VAL A 182 -10.52 12.46 -1.11
N THR A 183 -11.51 12.23 -1.97
CA THR A 183 -12.93 12.38 -1.62
C THR A 183 -13.36 11.39 -0.55
N LYS A 184 -12.89 10.14 -0.65
CA LYS A 184 -13.25 9.07 0.27
C LYS A 184 -12.33 8.99 1.48
N GLY A 185 -11.21 9.73 1.50
CA GLY A 185 -10.23 9.73 2.58
C GLY A 185 -9.40 8.44 2.64
N TYR A 186 -9.13 7.81 1.48
CA TYR A 186 -8.28 6.63 1.40
C TYR A 186 -6.80 7.01 1.52
N ASN A 187 -6.04 6.24 2.28
CA ASN A 187 -4.56 6.32 2.31
C ASN A 187 -3.92 5.31 1.35
N VAL A 188 -4.62 4.20 1.04
CA VAL A 188 -4.18 3.19 0.07
C VAL A 188 -5.34 2.77 -0.83
N LEU A 189 -5.08 2.57 -2.12
CA LEU A 189 -6.07 2.10 -3.09
C LEU A 189 -5.46 1.03 -4.00
N TYR A 190 -6.04 -0.17 -3.98
CA TYR A 190 -5.77 -1.24 -4.93
C TYR A 190 -6.88 -1.30 -5.98
N VAL A 191 -6.48 -1.45 -7.23
CA VAL A 191 -7.39 -1.70 -8.37
C VAL A 191 -6.81 -2.86 -9.17
N GLY A 192 -7.61 -3.86 -9.47
CA GLY A 192 -7.10 -5.00 -10.23
C GLY A 192 -8.15 -6.05 -10.58
N LYS A 193 -7.64 -7.14 -11.14
CA LYS A 193 -8.41 -8.30 -11.54
C LYS A 193 -7.74 -9.57 -11.02
N ALA A 194 -8.54 -10.46 -10.45
CA ALA A 194 -8.15 -11.83 -10.17
C ALA A 194 -8.76 -12.79 -11.19
N THR A 195 -7.99 -13.78 -11.64
CA THR A 195 -8.42 -14.84 -12.55
C THR A 195 -8.13 -16.18 -11.91
N PHE A 196 -9.13 -17.06 -11.83
CA PHE A 196 -8.91 -18.40 -11.32
C PHE A 196 -8.13 -19.23 -12.35
N ARG A 197 -6.96 -19.73 -11.96
CA ARG A 197 -6.05 -20.54 -12.79
C ARG A 197 -5.84 -21.96 -12.23
N GLY A 198 -6.41 -22.26 -11.07
CA GLY A 198 -6.27 -23.55 -10.40
C GLY A 198 -6.80 -24.72 -11.26
N ALA A 199 -5.95 -25.70 -11.53
CA ALA A 199 -6.31 -26.92 -12.26
C ALA A 199 -6.41 -28.15 -11.36
N THR A 200 -5.51 -28.27 -10.39
CA THR A 200 -5.42 -29.39 -9.44
C THR A 200 -5.56 -28.86 -8.01
N CYS A 201 -6.81 -28.67 -7.59
CA CYS A 201 -7.13 -28.16 -6.26
C CYS A 201 -7.67 -29.28 -5.36
N THR A 202 -7.41 -29.17 -4.06
CA THR A 202 -7.88 -30.10 -3.04
C THR A 202 -8.53 -29.30 -1.89
N PRO A 203 -9.81 -29.57 -1.56
CA PRO A 203 -10.76 -30.38 -2.34
C PRO A 203 -11.00 -29.79 -3.74
N ALA A 204 -11.32 -30.65 -4.71
CA ALA A 204 -11.50 -30.25 -6.11
C ALA A 204 -12.81 -29.48 -6.39
N ALA A 205 -13.72 -29.40 -5.43
CA ALA A 205 -15.01 -28.78 -5.62
C ALA A 205 -14.87 -27.26 -5.81
N ASP A 206 -15.24 -26.77 -7.00
CA ASP A 206 -15.53 -25.36 -7.22
C ASP A 206 -16.90 -25.05 -6.58
N PRO A 207 -16.99 -24.15 -5.59
CA PRO A 207 -18.26 -23.73 -4.98
C PRO A 207 -19.16 -22.92 -5.94
N GLY A 208 -18.84 -22.91 -7.24
CA GLY A 208 -19.40 -22.06 -8.27
C GLY A 208 -18.95 -20.61 -8.09
N LEU A 209 -17.72 -20.41 -7.62
CA LEU A 209 -17.13 -19.07 -7.53
C LEU A 209 -16.96 -18.50 -8.95
N PRO A 210 -17.03 -17.17 -9.13
CA PRO A 210 -16.75 -16.58 -10.43
C PRO A 210 -15.32 -16.93 -10.87
N ALA A 211 -15.10 -17.12 -12.18
CA ALA A 211 -13.76 -17.39 -12.71
C ALA A 211 -12.87 -16.12 -12.78
N GLU A 212 -13.49 -14.94 -12.76
CA GLU A 212 -12.82 -13.64 -12.74
C GLU A 212 -13.47 -12.73 -11.70
N VAL A 213 -12.66 -11.92 -11.02
CA VAL A 213 -13.11 -10.94 -10.03
C VAL A 213 -12.36 -9.63 -10.23
N TYR A 214 -13.08 -8.60 -10.66
CA TYR A 214 -12.60 -7.22 -10.64
C TYR A 214 -12.78 -6.63 -9.25
N PHE A 215 -11.72 -6.05 -8.69
CA PHE A 215 -11.72 -5.51 -7.34
C PHE A 215 -11.19 -4.07 -7.28
N ARG A 216 -11.70 -3.32 -6.29
CA ARG A 216 -11.29 -1.95 -6.00
C ARG A 216 -11.33 -1.71 -4.48
N PHE A 217 -10.19 -1.86 -3.82
CA PHE A 217 -10.08 -1.78 -2.38
C PHE A 217 -9.42 -0.48 -1.94
N GLY A 218 -10.25 0.46 -1.46
CA GLY A 218 -9.79 1.68 -0.81
C GLY A 218 -9.76 1.51 0.71
N PHE A 219 -8.60 1.71 1.31
CA PHE A 219 -8.38 1.55 2.75
C PHE A 219 -8.30 2.90 3.45
N LYS A 220 -8.85 2.95 4.68
CA LYS A 220 -8.88 4.14 5.57
C LYS A 220 -8.19 3.81 6.90
N THR A 221 -6.90 3.54 6.80
CA THR A 221 -6.04 2.92 7.82
C THR A 221 -4.75 3.74 7.97
N PRO A 222 -4.85 5.05 8.25
CA PRO A 222 -3.66 5.85 8.45
C PRO A 222 -2.81 5.25 9.57
N THR A 223 -1.52 5.14 9.31
CA THR A 223 -0.62 4.32 10.11
C THR A 223 0.75 4.97 10.20
N SER A 224 1.38 4.92 11.38
CA SER A 224 2.79 5.23 11.59
C SER A 224 3.61 3.95 11.61
N TYR A 225 4.69 3.95 10.83
CA TYR A 225 5.70 2.92 10.76
C TYR A 225 6.96 3.47 11.43
N ILE A 226 7.31 2.92 12.59
CA ILE A 226 8.27 3.53 13.51
C ILE A 226 9.50 2.63 13.61
N ASN A 227 10.68 3.25 13.47
CA ASN A 227 11.98 2.66 13.76
C ASN A 227 12.20 1.31 13.05
N CYS A 228 12.04 1.32 11.74
CA CYS A 228 12.06 0.13 10.92
C CYS A 228 13.41 -0.62 11.01
N LEU A 229 13.35 -1.95 10.90
CA LEU A 229 14.52 -2.81 10.68
C LEU A 229 15.12 -2.50 9.31
N ASN A 230 16.41 -2.79 9.13
CA ASN A 230 17.11 -2.50 7.90
C ASN A 230 17.88 -3.71 7.37
N PRO A 231 17.30 -4.45 6.40
CA PRO A 231 17.96 -5.59 5.77
C PRO A 231 19.35 -5.28 5.20
N ASP A 232 19.60 -4.04 4.73
CA ASP A 232 20.92 -3.64 4.21
C ASP A 232 22.05 -3.72 5.26
N LEU A 233 21.71 -3.72 6.55
CA LEU A 233 22.69 -3.83 7.63
C LEU A 233 23.08 -5.29 7.95
N GLY A 234 22.48 -6.25 7.23
CA GLY A 234 22.71 -7.67 7.37
C GLY A 234 21.96 -8.27 8.56
N GLN A 235 21.65 -9.57 8.48
CA GLN A 235 20.80 -10.26 9.46
C GLN A 235 21.58 -11.10 10.47
N GLY A 236 22.82 -11.50 10.18
CA GLY A 236 23.68 -12.23 11.14
C GLY A 236 23.08 -13.50 11.77
N GLY A 237 22.00 -14.06 11.21
CA GLY A 237 21.23 -15.18 11.77
C GLY A 237 20.03 -14.80 12.65
N GLY A 238 19.65 -13.51 12.73
CA GLY A 238 18.46 -13.01 13.43
C GLY A 238 17.79 -11.85 12.67
N GLU A 239 16.94 -11.08 13.35
CA GLU A 239 16.34 -9.88 12.76
C GLU A 239 17.40 -8.85 12.34
N PRO A 240 17.23 -8.16 11.19
CA PRO A 240 18.14 -7.09 10.80
C PRO A 240 18.20 -5.97 11.85
N PRO A 241 19.34 -5.28 12.03
CA PRO A 241 19.43 -4.13 12.92
C PRO A 241 18.44 -3.02 12.56
N ARG A 242 17.94 -2.32 13.59
CA ARG A 242 17.08 -1.14 13.45
C ARG A 242 17.81 0.05 12.84
N GLY A 243 17.06 0.83 12.07
CA GLY A 243 17.45 2.15 11.59
C GLY A 243 18.40 2.15 10.40
N ILE A 244 18.88 3.33 10.05
CA ILE A 244 19.80 3.56 8.94
C ILE A 244 21.22 3.81 9.46
N ALA A 245 22.20 3.29 8.72
CA ALA A 245 23.62 3.64 8.89
C ALA A 245 24.09 4.42 7.66
N PHE A 246 24.91 5.45 7.88
CA PHE A 246 25.38 6.29 6.79
C PHE A 246 26.48 5.60 5.96
N GLN A 247 26.36 5.67 4.64
CA GLN A 247 27.41 5.24 3.72
C GLN A 247 28.46 6.36 3.60
N GLN A 248 29.75 5.99 3.59
CA GLN A 248 30.84 6.98 3.63
C GLN A 248 31.06 7.72 2.30
N SER A 249 30.81 7.07 1.17
CA SER A 249 31.16 7.55 -0.17
C SER A 249 29.96 7.79 -1.09
N GLN A 250 28.74 7.55 -0.62
CA GLN A 250 27.51 7.70 -1.39
C GLN A 250 26.33 8.05 -0.50
N ALA A 251 25.20 8.41 -1.10
CA ALA A 251 23.95 8.55 -0.40
C ALA A 251 23.56 7.27 0.36
N THR A 252 22.99 7.43 1.54
CA THR A 252 22.24 6.35 2.17
C THR A 252 20.83 6.34 1.62
N ILE A 253 20.40 5.18 1.11
CA ILE A 253 19.04 4.99 0.61
C ILE A 253 18.19 4.39 1.73
N ALA A 254 17.05 5.03 2.00
CA ALA A 254 15.97 4.47 2.78
C ALA A 254 14.75 4.34 1.86
N GLN A 255 14.51 3.13 1.35
CA GLN A 255 13.34 2.83 0.54
C GLN A 255 12.17 2.52 1.47
N ILE A 256 11.06 3.24 1.31
CA ILE A 256 9.78 2.85 1.86
C ILE A 256 9.18 1.78 0.95
N THR A 257 8.87 0.61 1.48
CA THR A 257 8.25 -0.48 0.74
C THR A 257 6.81 -0.65 1.22
N PHE A 258 5.86 -0.78 0.30
CA PHE A 258 4.50 -1.21 0.63
C PHE A 258 4.21 -2.54 -0.05
N HIS A 259 4.17 -3.60 0.73
CA HIS A 259 3.91 -4.95 0.22
C HIS A 259 2.45 -5.09 -0.22
N ALA A 260 2.23 -5.65 -1.41
CA ALA A 260 0.90 -5.72 -2.04
C ALA A 260 0.06 -6.92 -1.56
N ASP A 261 0.66 -7.81 -0.80
CA ASP A 261 0.15 -9.13 -0.44
C ASP A 261 -0.56 -9.15 0.92
N HIS A 262 -0.16 -8.27 1.85
CA HIS A 262 -0.73 -8.16 3.21
C HIS A 262 -2.26 -8.30 3.27
N PRO A 263 -3.07 -7.52 2.51
CA PRO A 263 -4.53 -7.58 2.65
C PRO A 263 -5.14 -8.95 2.32
N PHE A 264 -4.35 -9.86 1.75
CA PHE A 264 -4.75 -11.17 1.25
C PHE A 264 -4.21 -12.34 2.09
N TRP A 265 -3.40 -12.08 3.13
CA TRP A 265 -2.96 -13.12 4.04
C TRP A 265 -4.12 -13.77 4.77
N ASN A 266 -3.97 -15.07 5.06
CA ASN A 266 -4.99 -15.82 5.79
C ASN A 266 -4.86 -15.71 7.32
N ALA A 267 -3.86 -15.00 7.84
CA ALA A 267 -3.67 -14.77 9.26
C ALA A 267 -3.05 -13.39 9.52
N ILE A 268 -3.32 -12.80 10.70
CA ILE A 268 -2.64 -11.57 11.17
C ILE A 268 -1.24 -11.91 11.69
N GLU A 269 -0.40 -12.34 10.77
CA GLU A 269 0.96 -12.82 10.94
C GLU A 269 1.72 -12.58 9.64
N GLU A 270 2.99 -12.18 9.74
CA GLU A 270 3.87 -11.96 8.60
C GLU A 270 4.04 -13.25 7.79
N ASP A 271 4.13 -13.15 6.46
CA ASP A 271 4.32 -14.27 5.53
C ASP A 271 3.24 -15.35 5.59
N ALA A 272 2.07 -15.05 6.16
CA ALA A 272 0.96 -15.99 6.20
C ALA A 272 0.47 -16.30 4.76
N PRO A 273 0.06 -17.55 4.46
CA PRO A 273 -0.34 -17.92 3.10
C PRO A 273 -1.44 -17.02 2.51
N LEU A 274 -1.26 -16.62 1.25
CA LEU A 274 -2.23 -15.80 0.52
C LEU A 274 -3.48 -16.60 0.14
N ARG A 275 -4.64 -15.96 0.25
CA ARG A 275 -5.95 -16.49 -0.14
C ARG A 275 -6.79 -15.43 -0.87
N PHE A 276 -7.54 -15.85 -1.88
CA PHE A 276 -8.46 -14.99 -2.63
C PHE A 276 -9.90 -15.52 -2.67
N ASP A 277 -10.14 -16.77 -2.31
CA ASP A 277 -11.45 -17.40 -2.31
C ASP A 277 -12.50 -16.63 -1.51
N GLN A 278 -12.12 -16.02 -0.39
CA GLN A 278 -12.98 -15.15 0.40
C GLN A 278 -13.45 -13.91 -0.37
N VAL A 279 -12.59 -13.36 -1.24
CA VAL A 279 -12.92 -12.20 -2.10
C VAL A 279 -13.84 -12.64 -3.23
N ALA A 280 -13.51 -13.74 -3.91
CA ALA A 280 -14.34 -14.29 -4.98
C ALA A 280 -15.73 -14.70 -4.48
N TYR A 281 -15.80 -15.19 -3.25
CA TYR A 281 -17.05 -15.46 -2.60
C TYR A 281 -17.88 -14.18 -2.38
N VAL A 282 -17.31 -13.13 -1.79
CA VAL A 282 -18.04 -11.86 -1.57
C VAL A 282 -18.53 -11.28 -2.90
N ALA A 283 -17.69 -11.32 -3.94
CA ALA A 283 -18.07 -10.91 -5.30
C ALA A 283 -19.33 -11.66 -5.79
N LYS A 284 -19.35 -13.00 -5.67
CA LYS A 284 -20.52 -13.83 -5.98
C LYS A 284 -21.74 -13.43 -5.16
N ALA A 285 -21.61 -13.36 -3.84
CA ALA A 285 -22.70 -13.09 -2.92
C ALA A 285 -23.38 -11.74 -3.16
N LYS A 286 -22.59 -10.74 -3.55
CA LYS A 286 -23.05 -9.38 -3.83
C LYS A 286 -23.42 -9.16 -5.29
N SER A 287 -23.25 -10.17 -6.15
CA SER A 287 -23.43 -10.04 -7.60
C SER A 287 -22.62 -8.87 -8.18
N LYS A 288 -21.37 -8.77 -7.75
CA LYS A 288 -20.38 -7.75 -8.14
C LYS A 288 -19.09 -8.40 -8.61
N GLY A 289 -18.16 -7.60 -9.11
CA GLY A 289 -16.83 -8.05 -9.54
C GLY A 289 -16.83 -8.78 -10.89
N THR A 290 -17.93 -8.80 -11.63
CA THR A 290 -18.00 -9.43 -12.96
C THR A 290 -17.49 -8.51 -14.09
N ALA A 291 -17.28 -7.23 -13.79
CA ALA A 291 -16.71 -6.25 -14.71
C ALA A 291 -16.04 -5.10 -13.94
N ALA A 292 -15.05 -4.45 -14.55
CA ALA A 292 -14.36 -3.30 -13.98
C ALA A 292 -15.28 -2.12 -13.62
N ALA A 293 -16.42 -1.97 -14.31
CA ALA A 293 -17.42 -0.94 -14.02
C ALA A 293 -18.23 -1.21 -12.73
N THR A 294 -18.21 -2.45 -12.24
CA THR A 294 -18.91 -2.87 -11.02
C THR A 294 -17.99 -3.78 -10.19
N PRO A 295 -16.84 -3.27 -9.72
CA PRO A 295 -15.89 -4.08 -8.98
C PRO A 295 -16.46 -4.43 -7.60
N VAL A 296 -15.92 -5.48 -6.97
CA VAL A 296 -16.11 -5.68 -5.54
C VAL A 296 -15.28 -4.63 -4.77
N THR A 297 -15.86 -3.99 -3.77
CA THR A 297 -15.19 -2.96 -2.95
C THR A 297 -15.08 -3.39 -1.50
N LEU A 298 -14.23 -2.74 -0.70
CA LEU A 298 -14.03 -3.11 0.71
C LEU A 298 -15.33 -2.99 1.53
N GLU A 299 -16.22 -2.07 1.16
CA GLU A 299 -17.53 -1.92 1.79
C GLU A 299 -18.44 -3.14 1.61
N ASP A 300 -18.22 -3.95 0.57
CA ASP A 300 -18.98 -5.19 0.34
C ASP A 300 -18.64 -6.29 1.37
N PHE A 301 -17.51 -6.16 2.06
CA PHE A 301 -17.02 -7.10 3.08
C PHE A 301 -17.50 -6.77 4.49
N VAL A 302 -18.13 -5.60 4.69
CA VAL A 302 -18.64 -5.20 6.01
C VAL A 302 -19.73 -6.17 6.47
N GLY A 303 -19.59 -6.65 7.71
CA GLY A 303 -20.45 -7.66 8.32
C GLY A 303 -20.28 -9.08 7.79
N VAL A 304 -19.32 -9.34 6.89
CA VAL A 304 -19.03 -10.69 6.40
C VAL A 304 -18.13 -11.42 7.42
N PRO A 305 -18.54 -12.56 7.99
CA PRO A 305 -17.69 -13.36 8.85
C PRO A 305 -16.48 -13.95 8.11
N PHE A 306 -15.36 -14.07 8.80
CA PHE A 306 -14.10 -14.61 8.26
C PHE A 306 -13.60 -15.86 8.99
N ASN A 307 -14.28 -16.28 10.06
CA ASN A 307 -13.95 -17.49 10.81
C ASN A 307 -15.22 -18.22 11.28
N PRO A 308 -15.73 -19.18 10.50
CA PRO A 308 -15.35 -19.49 9.12
C PRO A 308 -15.92 -18.47 8.13
N VAL A 309 -15.35 -18.42 6.93
CA VAL A 309 -15.90 -17.71 5.78
C VAL A 309 -17.18 -18.45 5.37
N LYS A 310 -18.34 -17.81 5.58
CA LYS A 310 -19.66 -18.38 5.28
C LYS A 310 -20.39 -17.66 4.16
N VAL A 311 -21.06 -18.49 3.38
CA VAL A 311 -21.94 -18.18 2.27
C VAL A 311 -23.38 -18.45 2.61
N GLY A 312 -24.08 -17.46 3.16
CA GLY A 312 -25.39 -17.69 3.76
C GLY A 312 -25.26 -18.71 4.90
N ALA A 313 -25.77 -19.93 4.69
CA ALA A 313 -25.67 -21.02 5.66
C ALA A 313 -24.47 -21.97 5.44
N SER A 314 -23.80 -21.91 4.28
CA SER A 314 -22.75 -22.87 3.90
C SER A 314 -21.37 -22.29 4.13
N ALA A 315 -20.48 -23.01 4.81
CA ALA A 315 -19.09 -22.61 4.87
C ALA A 315 -18.38 -22.87 3.54
N LEU A 316 -17.43 -22.00 3.20
CA LEU A 316 -16.55 -22.22 2.07
C LEU A 316 -15.53 -23.29 2.43
N ALA A 317 -15.29 -24.26 1.54
CA ALA A 317 -14.26 -25.27 1.78
C ALA A 317 -12.88 -24.61 1.72
N ASP A 318 -11.98 -24.99 2.64
CA ASP A 318 -10.59 -24.57 2.54
C ASP A 318 -9.93 -25.38 1.41
N ARG A 319 -9.71 -24.76 0.25
CA ARG A 319 -9.03 -25.38 -0.89
C ARG A 319 -7.64 -24.79 -1.08
N THR A 320 -6.71 -25.63 -1.49
CA THR A 320 -5.44 -25.20 -2.06
C THR A 320 -5.23 -25.88 -3.41
N CYS A 321 -4.44 -25.25 -4.28
CA CYS A 321 -4.08 -25.74 -5.59
C CYS A 321 -2.57 -25.91 -5.67
N ALA A 322 -2.10 -26.95 -6.36
CA ALA A 322 -0.66 -27.16 -6.57
C ALA A 322 -0.01 -25.89 -7.18
N PRO A 323 1.16 -25.45 -6.70
CA PRO A 323 2.12 -26.22 -5.90
C PRO A 323 1.90 -26.20 -4.39
N ALA A 324 0.90 -25.48 -3.87
CA ALA A 324 0.62 -25.48 -2.44
C ALA A 324 0.24 -26.90 -1.95
N ALA A 325 0.67 -27.22 -0.73
CA ALA A 325 0.27 -28.47 -0.08
C ALA A 325 -1.25 -28.48 0.14
N ALA A 326 -1.87 -29.64 -0.06
CA ALA A 326 -3.28 -29.84 0.23
C ALA A 326 -3.56 -29.53 1.71
N PRO A 327 -4.67 -28.84 2.04
CA PRO A 327 -5.05 -28.66 3.42
C PRO A 327 -5.45 -30.03 4.00
N THR A 328 -5.43 -30.16 5.32
CA THR A 328 -5.89 -31.37 6.02
C THR A 328 -7.43 -31.53 5.97
N GLY A 329 -8.12 -30.73 5.15
CA GLY A 329 -9.56 -30.55 5.10
C GLY A 329 -10.02 -29.42 6.03
N GLY A 330 -11.28 -29.00 5.87
CA GLY A 330 -11.89 -28.01 6.75
C GLY A 330 -12.69 -26.93 6.02
N GLU A 331 -13.24 -26.04 6.82
CA GLU A 331 -13.87 -24.80 6.37
C GLU A 331 -12.79 -23.71 6.30
N MET A 332 -12.85 -22.85 5.28
CA MET A 332 -11.95 -21.70 5.17
C MET A 332 -12.17 -20.76 6.35
N SER A 333 -11.10 -20.50 7.10
CA SER A 333 -11.08 -19.52 8.18
C SER A 333 -9.83 -18.68 8.07
N LEU A 334 -9.95 -17.39 8.41
CA LEU A 334 -8.83 -16.49 8.57
C LEU A 334 -8.53 -16.30 10.06
N ASP A 335 -7.25 -16.40 10.44
CA ASP A 335 -6.82 -16.41 11.84
C ASP A 335 -6.48 -14.99 12.32
N PRO A 336 -7.27 -14.39 13.23
CA PRO A 336 -6.97 -13.06 13.76
C PRO A 336 -5.81 -13.05 14.77
N LYS A 337 -5.18 -14.21 15.04
CA LYS A 337 -4.03 -14.35 15.97
C LYS A 337 -4.31 -13.74 17.34
N GLY A 338 -5.50 -14.03 17.86
CA GLY A 338 -5.98 -13.54 19.15
C GLY A 338 -6.45 -12.08 19.17
N ARG A 339 -6.39 -11.36 18.04
CA ARG A 339 -6.93 -9.99 17.94
C ARG A 339 -8.45 -10.01 17.80
N THR A 340 -9.10 -8.96 18.33
CA THR A 340 -10.53 -8.75 18.12
C THR A 340 -10.74 -8.02 16.80
N VAL A 341 -11.42 -8.67 15.87
CA VAL A 341 -11.70 -8.14 14.53
C VAL A 341 -13.18 -8.41 14.21
N ALA A 342 -13.89 -7.37 13.74
CA ALA A 342 -15.35 -7.42 13.65
C ALA A 342 -15.86 -8.24 12.45
N ASP A 343 -15.25 -8.07 11.29
CA ASP A 343 -15.65 -8.67 10.03
C ASP A 343 -14.46 -8.76 9.07
N LEU A 344 -14.70 -9.30 7.88
CA LEU A 344 -13.66 -9.49 6.87
C LEU A 344 -13.07 -8.16 6.37
N ALA A 345 -13.86 -7.08 6.32
CA ALA A 345 -13.35 -5.75 5.98
C ALA A 345 -12.33 -5.26 7.03
N ALA A 346 -12.65 -5.42 8.32
CA ALA A 346 -11.75 -5.08 9.42
C ALA A 346 -10.51 -5.99 9.46
N PHE A 347 -10.64 -7.26 9.08
CA PHE A 347 -9.52 -8.20 8.99
C PHE A 347 -8.52 -7.76 7.92
N MET A 348 -8.99 -7.55 6.68
CA MET A 348 -8.17 -7.07 5.58
C MET A 348 -7.54 -5.71 5.91
N SER A 349 -8.30 -4.79 6.54
CA SER A 349 -7.79 -3.48 6.95
C SER A 349 -6.69 -3.57 8.02
N THR A 350 -6.78 -4.55 8.93
CA THR A 350 -5.76 -4.75 9.97
C THR A 350 -4.45 -5.24 9.37
N LEU A 351 -4.53 -6.16 8.40
CA LEU A 351 -3.37 -6.64 7.65
C LEU A 351 -2.74 -5.53 6.81
N GLN A 352 -3.58 -4.84 6.04
CA GLN A 352 -3.17 -3.73 5.18
C GLN A 352 -2.43 -2.64 5.97
N ALA A 353 -2.88 -2.32 7.19
CA ALA A 353 -2.19 -1.34 8.03
C ALA A 353 -0.73 -1.73 8.32
N ALA A 354 -0.39 -3.02 8.37
CA ALA A 354 0.96 -3.49 8.61
C ALA A 354 1.87 -3.55 7.36
N GLN A 355 1.38 -3.18 6.17
CA GLN A 355 2.09 -3.46 4.91
C GLN A 355 3.34 -2.61 4.62
N GLY A 356 3.57 -1.55 5.41
CA GLY A 356 4.67 -0.62 5.21
C GLY A 356 5.97 -1.09 5.88
N HIS A 357 7.03 -1.15 5.10
CA HIS A 357 8.37 -1.63 5.46
C HIS A 357 9.47 -0.66 5.03
N MET A 358 10.71 -0.95 5.42
CA MET A 358 11.90 -0.26 4.94
C MET A 358 12.86 -1.22 4.23
N ASN A 359 13.39 -0.79 3.07
CA ASN A 359 14.41 -1.52 2.31
C ASN A 359 14.01 -2.99 2.07
N ALA A 360 12.91 -3.18 1.35
CA ALA A 360 12.20 -4.46 1.22
C ALA A 360 11.56 -4.88 2.55
N ASP A 361 12.09 -5.89 3.23
CA ASP A 361 11.42 -6.59 4.35
C ASP A 361 11.72 -6.00 5.74
N GLY A 362 12.17 -4.75 5.81
CA GLY A 362 12.49 -4.11 7.09
C GLY A 362 11.25 -3.77 7.89
N LEU A 363 10.82 -4.72 8.74
CA LEU A 363 9.65 -4.58 9.62
C LEU A 363 9.72 -3.31 10.47
N CYS A 364 8.57 -2.68 10.68
CA CYS A 364 8.46 -1.48 11.51
C CYS A 364 7.56 -1.73 12.73
N ALA A 365 7.74 -0.96 13.80
CA ALA A 365 6.71 -0.87 14.81
C ALA A 365 5.49 -0.13 14.23
N VAL A 366 4.35 -0.82 14.15
CA VAL A 366 3.13 -0.30 13.51
C VAL A 366 2.20 0.31 14.53
N LYS A 367 1.71 1.53 14.27
CA LYS A 367 0.75 2.23 15.14
C LYS A 367 -0.33 2.93 14.32
N ALA A 368 -1.60 2.68 14.62
CA ALA A 368 -2.72 3.41 14.01
C ALA A 368 -2.68 4.91 14.34
N LYS A 369 -3.13 5.75 13.40
CA LYS A 369 -3.20 7.21 13.55
C LYS A 369 -4.58 7.78 13.80
#